data_AF-A0A7J7L592-F1
#
_entry.id   AF-A0A7J7L592-F1
#
_cell.length_a   1.000
_cell.length_b   1.000
_cell.length_c   1.000
_cell.angle_alpha   90.00
_cell.angle_beta   90.00
_cell.angle_gamma   90.00
#
_symmetry.space_group_name_H-M   'P 1'
#
loop_
_entity.id
_entity.type
_entity.pdbx_description
1 polymer ?
#
loop_
_entity_poly.entity_id
_entity_poly.type
_entity_poly.pdbx_seq_one_letter_code
_entity_poly.pdbx_strand_id
1 'polypeptide(L)'
;MMKGKNQVNYDDEKEAMREELEELRSLNQVLTVQQLQDRGALNEAKKDLVSGWKDSTDWRSVIGVKLFGALDSKPFLVASYRKYSSSEVAQEKSAQICSLWEKELSNPAWHPFDVIEILGEHQEVIHDDEKLLKLKKDWGDDAYNAVRTALTELNQYNPSGKYIVPELWNYVEGKKVTLAEAIKVLLKLSKSILTQ
;
A
#
# COMPACT_ATOMS: atom_id res chain seq x y z
N MET A 1 -26.77 -10.84 -63.65
CA MET A 1 -26.43 -9.44 -63.28
C MET A 1 -26.69 -9.08 -61.80
N MET A 2 -26.93 -10.03 -60.89
CA MET A 2 -27.24 -9.70 -59.47
C MET A 2 -26.02 -9.63 -58.51
N LYS A 3 -24.79 -9.95 -58.95
CA LYS A 3 -23.62 -10.01 -58.04
C LYS A 3 -23.02 -8.65 -57.66
N GLY A 4 -23.18 -7.61 -58.49
CA GLY A 4 -22.54 -6.29 -58.27
C GLY A 4 -23.21 -5.41 -57.21
N LYS A 5 -24.55 -5.50 -57.06
CA LYS A 5 -25.28 -4.67 -56.07
C LYS A 5 -25.10 -5.16 -54.63
N ASN A 6 -25.01 -6.48 -54.41
CA ASN A 6 -24.76 -7.02 -53.07
C ASN A 6 -23.34 -6.70 -52.60
N GLN A 7 -22.32 -6.81 -53.47
CA GLN A 7 -20.93 -6.56 -53.09
C GLN A 7 -20.68 -5.10 -52.66
N VAL A 8 -21.24 -4.13 -53.39
CA VAL A 8 -21.13 -2.70 -53.06
C VAL A 8 -21.78 -2.39 -51.69
N ASN A 9 -22.94 -3.00 -51.38
CA ASN A 9 -23.56 -2.83 -50.06
C ASN A 9 -22.70 -3.39 -48.92
N TYR A 10 -22.02 -4.52 -49.13
CA TYR A 10 -21.09 -5.07 -48.13
C TYR A 10 -19.84 -4.22 -47.93
N ASP A 11 -19.33 -3.59 -48.99
CA ASP A 11 -18.15 -2.73 -48.89
C ASP A 11 -18.48 -1.41 -48.18
N ASP A 12 -19.66 -0.82 -48.43
CA ASP A 12 -20.16 0.37 -47.74
C ASP A 12 -20.42 0.10 -46.24
N GLU A 13 -21.06 -1.03 -45.89
CA GLU A 13 -21.25 -1.46 -44.49
C GLU A 13 -19.92 -1.69 -43.78
N LYS A 14 -18.93 -2.26 -44.48
CA LYS A 14 -17.60 -2.49 -43.93
C LYS A 14 -16.85 -1.18 -43.67
N GLU A 15 -17.01 -0.18 -44.53
CA GLU A 15 -16.37 1.11 -44.35
C GLU A 15 -17.03 1.90 -43.21
N ALA A 16 -18.36 1.93 -43.15
CA ALA A 16 -19.07 2.52 -42.01
C ALA A 16 -18.64 1.90 -40.67
N MET A 17 -18.47 0.57 -40.63
CA MET A 17 -18.00 -0.12 -39.44
C MET A 17 -16.52 0.15 -39.11
N ARG A 18 -15.68 0.51 -40.10
CA ARG A 18 -14.31 0.98 -39.84
C ARG A 18 -14.30 2.39 -39.27
N GLU A 19 -15.13 3.28 -39.82
CA GLU A 19 -15.27 4.64 -39.32
C GLU A 19 -15.76 4.64 -37.88
N GLU A 20 -16.80 3.87 -37.56
CA GLU A 20 -17.31 3.71 -36.19
C GLU A 20 -16.25 3.13 -35.24
N LEU A 21 -15.48 2.14 -35.70
CA LEU A 21 -14.39 1.56 -34.91
C LEU A 21 -13.28 2.60 -34.61
N GLU A 22 -12.98 3.47 -35.57
CA GLU A 22 -11.98 4.52 -35.40
C GLU A 22 -12.47 5.62 -34.47
N GLU A 23 -13.75 6.00 -34.55
CA GLU A 23 -14.39 6.90 -33.60
C GLU A 23 -14.38 6.34 -32.18
N LEU A 24 -14.72 5.06 -32.00
CA LEU A 24 -14.68 4.38 -30.71
C LEU A 24 -13.26 4.32 -30.13
N ARG A 25 -12.24 4.08 -30.96
CA ARG A 25 -10.84 4.10 -30.54
C ARG A 25 -10.40 5.50 -30.09
N SER A 26 -10.74 6.52 -30.88
CA SER A 26 -10.46 7.91 -30.55
C SER A 26 -11.11 8.31 -29.22
N LEU A 27 -12.39 7.96 -29.03
CA LEU A 27 -13.10 8.21 -27.78
C LEU A 27 -12.47 7.47 -26.59
N ASN A 28 -12.08 6.20 -26.77
CA ASN A 28 -11.43 5.42 -25.72
C ASN A 28 -10.08 6.04 -25.31
N GLN A 29 -9.31 6.53 -26.28
CA GLN A 29 -8.06 7.23 -26.00
C GLN A 29 -8.30 8.50 -25.17
N VAL A 30 -9.28 9.32 -25.55
CA VAL A 30 -9.65 10.54 -24.80
C VAL A 30 -10.09 10.20 -23.37
N LEU A 31 -10.97 9.21 -23.21
CA LEU A 31 -11.45 8.77 -21.88
C LEU A 31 -10.30 8.24 -21.01
N THR A 32 -9.37 7.50 -21.60
CA THR A 32 -8.19 6.99 -20.89
C THR A 32 -7.34 8.14 -20.36
N VAL A 33 -7.08 9.16 -21.19
CA VAL A 33 -6.31 10.35 -20.77
C VAL A 33 -7.03 11.09 -19.64
N GLN A 34 -8.34 11.31 -19.77
CA GLN A 34 -9.13 11.98 -18.73
C GLN A 34 -9.10 11.20 -17.41
N GLN A 35 -9.31 9.89 -17.45
CA GLN A 35 -9.26 9.04 -16.26
C GLN A 35 -7.89 9.09 -15.57
N LEU A 36 -6.80 9.13 -16.34
CA LEU A 36 -5.46 9.26 -15.78
C LEU A 36 -5.26 10.62 -15.09
N GLN A 37 -5.75 11.70 -15.69
CA GLN A 37 -5.71 13.03 -15.09
C GLN A 37 -6.51 13.10 -13.79
N ASP A 38 -7.75 12.60 -13.79
CA ASP A 38 -8.62 12.57 -12.61
C ASP A 38 -8.01 11.73 -11.47
N ARG A 39 -7.47 10.56 -11.81
CA ARG A 39 -6.75 9.71 -10.85
C ARG A 39 -5.50 10.38 -10.31
N GLY A 40 -4.79 11.14 -11.14
CA GLY A 40 -3.64 11.95 -10.75
C GLY A 40 -4.01 12.97 -9.69
N ALA A 41 -4.99 13.83 -9.99
CA ALA A 41 -5.47 14.87 -9.07
C ALA A 41 -6.00 14.28 -7.75
N LEU A 42 -6.74 13.17 -7.82
CA LEU A 42 -7.23 12.48 -6.62
C LEU A 42 -6.10 11.93 -5.75
N ASN A 43 -5.05 11.37 -6.38
CA ASN A 43 -3.90 10.85 -5.66
C ASN A 43 -3.06 11.96 -5.04
N GLU A 44 -2.92 13.10 -5.71
CA GLU A 44 -2.26 14.29 -5.17
C GLU A 44 -3.01 14.83 -3.94
N ALA A 45 -4.33 15.01 -4.04
CA ALA A 45 -5.16 15.44 -2.91
C ALA A 45 -5.07 14.47 -1.71
N LYS A 46 -4.99 13.16 -1.96
CA LYS A 46 -4.76 12.15 -0.91
C LYS A 46 -3.39 12.30 -0.26
N LYS A 47 -2.33 12.52 -1.04
CA LYS A 47 -0.97 12.73 -0.51
C LYS A 47 -0.91 13.97 0.37
N ASP A 48 -1.50 15.07 -0.07
CA ASP A 48 -1.56 16.31 0.69
C ASP A 48 -2.33 16.13 2.00
N LEU A 49 -3.46 15.44 1.94
CA LEU A 49 -4.26 15.13 3.12
C LEU A 49 -3.49 14.27 4.13
N VAL A 50 -2.83 13.20 3.68
CA VAL A 50 -1.99 12.34 4.53
C VAL A 50 -0.84 13.16 5.12
N SER A 51 -0.19 14.00 4.32
CA SER A 51 0.93 14.84 4.77
C SER A 51 0.48 15.82 5.85
N GLY A 52 -0.61 16.56 5.63
CA GLY A 52 -1.14 17.50 6.63
C GLY A 52 -1.57 16.83 7.94
N TRP A 53 -1.95 15.54 7.88
CA TRP A 53 -2.32 14.79 9.08
C TRP A 53 -1.11 14.32 9.89
N LYS A 54 0.05 14.07 9.26
CA LYS A 54 1.29 13.71 9.98
C LYS A 54 1.70 14.78 10.98
N ASP A 55 1.49 16.04 10.62
CA ASP A 55 1.86 17.19 11.45
C ASP A 55 0.82 17.49 12.54
N SER A 56 -0.40 16.94 12.41
CA SER A 56 -1.53 17.17 13.32
C SER A 56 -1.72 16.08 14.37
N THR A 57 -0.90 15.02 14.37
CA THR A 57 -1.17 13.82 15.18
C THR A 57 -0.95 14.05 16.68
N ASP A 58 -2.03 14.27 17.43
CA ASP A 58 -2.11 13.84 18.82
C ASP A 58 -2.21 12.31 18.83
N TRP A 59 -1.37 11.65 19.62
CA TRP A 59 -1.39 10.20 19.80
C TRP A 59 -2.74 9.68 20.34
N ARG A 60 -3.57 10.57 20.90
CA ARG A 60 -4.93 10.27 21.37
C ARG A 60 -6.02 10.36 20.30
N SER A 61 -5.67 10.77 19.08
CA SER A 61 -6.66 10.93 18.01
C SER A 61 -7.13 9.57 17.46
N VAL A 62 -8.43 9.47 17.17
CA VAL A 62 -9.05 8.26 16.59
C VAL A 62 -8.50 7.98 15.19
N ILE A 63 -8.11 9.03 14.47
CA ILE A 63 -7.57 8.96 13.11
C ILE A 63 -6.14 9.49 13.11
N GLY A 64 -5.21 8.69 12.59
CA GLY A 64 -3.85 9.11 12.36
C GLY A 64 -3.27 8.50 11.08
N VAL A 65 -1.99 8.74 10.86
CA VAL A 65 -1.26 8.14 9.73
C VAL A 65 -0.65 6.82 10.18
N LYS A 66 -0.98 5.74 9.47
CA LYS A 66 -0.32 4.43 9.61
C LYS A 66 0.66 4.25 8.47
N LEU A 67 1.85 3.74 8.78
CA LEU A 67 2.90 3.43 7.81
C LEU A 67 2.88 1.92 7.52
N PHE A 68 2.18 1.50 6.46
CA PHE A 68 2.08 0.10 6.10
C PHE A 68 3.41 -0.44 5.58
N GLY A 69 3.86 -1.54 6.17
CA GLY A 69 5.15 -2.15 5.83
C GLY A 69 6.34 -1.55 6.56
N ALA A 70 6.12 -0.57 7.45
CA ALA A 70 7.17 -0.08 8.34
C ALA A 70 7.49 -1.12 9.42
N LEU A 71 8.77 -1.34 9.68
CA LEU A 71 9.22 -2.26 10.72
C LEU A 71 8.96 -1.67 12.11
N ASP A 72 8.27 -2.41 12.98
CA ASP A 72 8.20 -2.04 14.40
C ASP A 72 9.55 -2.32 15.07
N SER A 73 10.20 -1.27 15.55
CA SER A 73 11.51 -1.36 16.21
C SER A 73 11.43 -1.78 17.67
N LYS A 74 10.25 -1.69 18.31
CA LYS A 74 10.10 -2.00 19.75
C LYS A 74 10.50 -3.43 20.10
N PRO A 75 10.11 -4.47 19.34
CA PRO A 75 10.53 -5.84 19.63
C PRO A 75 12.05 -6.03 19.61
N PHE A 76 12.74 -5.38 18.66
CA PHE A 76 14.21 -5.40 18.57
C PHE A 76 14.85 -4.69 19.75
N LEU A 77 14.27 -3.58 20.19
CA LEU A 77 14.77 -2.84 21.35
C LEU A 77 14.65 -3.67 22.62
N VAL A 78 13.49 -4.30 22.84
CA VAL A 78 13.26 -5.22 23.97
C VAL A 78 14.22 -6.40 23.93
N ALA A 79 14.40 -7.03 22.76
CA ALA A 79 15.34 -8.14 22.60
C ALA A 79 16.79 -7.71 22.83
N SER A 80 17.19 -6.51 22.38
CA SER A 80 18.51 -5.94 22.66
C SER A 80 18.75 -5.73 24.14
N TYR A 81 17.80 -5.15 24.87
CA TYR A 81 17.93 -4.95 26.33
C TYR A 81 18.03 -6.26 27.11
N ARG A 82 17.49 -7.37 26.59
CA ARG A 82 17.66 -8.70 27.18
C ARG A 82 19.04 -9.29 26.90
N LYS A 83 19.68 -8.92 25.79
CA LYS A 83 20.99 -9.44 25.35
C LYS A 83 22.18 -8.65 25.89
N TYR A 84 22.03 -7.34 26.06
CA TYR A 84 23.13 -6.43 26.37
C TYR A 84 22.87 -5.69 27.68
N SER A 85 23.85 -5.70 28.57
CA SER A 85 23.75 -5.04 29.88
C SER A 85 23.85 -3.51 29.81
N SER A 86 24.51 -2.98 28.78
CA SER A 86 24.61 -1.53 28.56
C SER A 86 23.43 -1.02 27.73
N SER A 87 22.72 -0.01 28.24
CA SER A 87 21.60 0.60 27.53
C SER A 87 22.02 1.24 26.20
N GLU A 88 23.17 1.90 26.17
CA GLU A 88 23.69 2.54 24.95
C GLU A 88 23.98 1.49 23.87
N VAL A 89 24.65 0.39 24.26
CA VAL A 89 24.92 -0.73 23.35
C VAL A 89 23.63 -1.40 22.89
N ALA A 90 22.64 -1.58 23.77
CA ALA A 90 21.35 -2.17 23.42
C ALA A 90 20.61 -1.32 22.37
N GLN A 91 20.59 0.00 22.55
CA GLN A 91 19.97 0.93 21.58
C GLN A 91 20.69 0.90 20.24
N GLU A 92 22.03 0.97 20.24
CA GLU A 92 22.83 0.91 19.02
C GLU A 92 22.59 -0.41 18.27
N LYS A 93 22.62 -1.54 18.98
CA LYS A 93 22.39 -2.86 18.38
C LYS A 93 20.97 -3.02 17.85
N SER A 94 19.98 -2.47 18.56
CA SER A 94 18.59 -2.43 18.10
C SER A 94 18.47 -1.64 16.79
N ALA A 95 19.12 -0.48 16.68
CA ALA A 95 19.09 0.33 15.48
C ALA A 95 19.77 -0.41 14.30
N GLN A 96 20.93 -1.03 14.54
CA GLN A 96 21.67 -1.79 13.53
C GLN A 96 20.82 -2.93 12.95
N ILE A 97 20.15 -3.71 13.81
CA ILE A 97 19.33 -4.83 13.35
C ILE A 97 18.05 -4.35 12.65
N CYS A 98 17.40 -3.28 13.12
CA CYS A 98 16.24 -2.70 12.44
C CYS A 98 16.62 -2.24 11.02
N SER A 99 17.71 -1.48 10.88
CA SER A 99 18.17 -1.02 9.56
C SER A 99 18.58 -2.15 8.62
N LEU A 100 19.08 -3.27 9.16
CA LEU A 100 19.33 -4.46 8.36
C LEU A 100 18.02 -5.03 7.82
N TRP A 101 17.00 -5.20 8.66
CA TRP A 101 15.72 -5.76 8.23
C TRP A 101 14.93 -4.82 7.33
N GLU A 102 14.97 -3.51 7.54
CA GLU A 102 14.38 -2.54 6.62
C GLU A 102 14.97 -2.66 5.20
N LYS A 103 16.28 -2.93 5.09
CA LYS A 103 16.94 -3.18 3.80
C LYS A 103 16.52 -4.50 3.16
N GLU A 104 16.43 -5.57 3.96
CA GLU A 104 15.95 -6.86 3.48
C GLU A 104 14.49 -6.76 3.02
N LEU A 105 13.61 -6.12 3.79
CA LEU A 105 12.21 -5.87 3.44
C LEU A 105 12.06 -5.11 2.13
N SER A 106 12.97 -4.17 1.87
CA SER A 106 12.98 -3.37 0.64
C SER A 106 13.64 -4.09 -0.54
N ASN A 107 14.23 -5.28 -0.35
CA ASN A 107 14.93 -6.02 -1.40
C ASN A 107 13.93 -6.76 -2.31
N PRO A 108 13.80 -6.40 -3.60
CA PRO A 108 12.86 -7.06 -4.50
C PRO A 108 13.16 -8.55 -4.71
N ALA A 109 14.43 -8.95 -4.64
CA ALA A 109 14.88 -10.32 -4.82
C ALA A 109 14.51 -11.24 -3.64
N TRP A 110 14.14 -10.65 -2.49
CA TRP A 110 13.65 -11.42 -1.35
C TRP A 110 12.11 -11.38 -1.34
N HIS A 111 11.51 -12.55 -1.50
CA HIS A 111 10.06 -12.73 -1.54
C HIS A 111 9.69 -14.11 -0.99
N PRO A 112 9.71 -14.27 0.34
CA PRO A 112 9.46 -15.56 1.00
C PRO A 112 7.96 -15.85 1.08
N PHE A 113 7.26 -15.86 -0.06
CA PHE A 113 5.84 -16.13 -0.16
C PHE A 113 5.57 -17.36 -1.02
N ASP A 114 4.68 -18.21 -0.53
CA ASP A 114 4.10 -19.32 -1.28
C ASP A 114 2.63 -19.02 -1.58
N VAL A 115 2.17 -19.45 -2.75
CA VAL A 115 0.75 -19.41 -3.10
C VAL A 115 0.10 -20.70 -2.65
N ILE A 116 -0.87 -20.60 -1.75
CA ILE A 116 -1.71 -21.71 -1.32
C ILE A 116 -3.15 -21.50 -1.76
N GLU A 117 -3.88 -22.58 -1.99
CA GLU A 117 -5.31 -22.52 -2.29
C GLU A 117 -6.12 -22.84 -1.03
N ILE A 118 -6.96 -21.89 -0.61
CA ILE A 118 -7.88 -22.04 0.51
C ILE A 118 -9.29 -21.78 -0.01
N LEU A 119 -10.16 -22.79 0.02
CA LEU A 119 -11.57 -22.69 -0.40
C LEU A 119 -11.76 -22.17 -1.86
N GLY A 120 -10.83 -22.49 -2.76
CA GLY A 120 -10.85 -22.04 -4.15
C GLY A 120 -10.26 -20.65 -4.39
N GLU A 121 -9.75 -19.98 -3.35
CA GLU A 121 -9.02 -18.72 -3.48
C GLU A 121 -7.52 -18.92 -3.26
N HIS A 122 -6.72 -18.34 -4.15
CA HIS A 122 -5.26 -18.31 -4.01
C HIS A 122 -4.86 -17.21 -3.01
N GLN A 123 -4.11 -17.58 -1.99
CA GLN A 123 -3.59 -16.68 -0.96
C GLN A 123 -2.07 -16.83 -0.86
N GLU A 124 -1.38 -15.70 -0.71
CA GLU A 124 0.06 -15.67 -0.47
C GLU A 124 0.33 -15.77 1.03
N VAL A 125 1.08 -16.79 1.43
CA VAL A 125 1.50 -17.02 2.81
C VAL A 125 3.02 -16.97 2.93
N ILE A 126 3.51 -16.37 4.01
CA ILE A 126 4.94 -16.33 4.28
C ILE A 126 5.42 -17.71 4.74
N HIS A 127 6.42 -18.27 4.06
CA HIS A 127 7.15 -19.45 4.52
C HIS A 127 8.39 -19.06 5.33
N ASP A 128 8.81 -19.92 6.25
CA ASP A 128 9.99 -19.70 7.10
C ASP A 128 11.27 -20.08 6.35
N ASP A 129 11.87 -19.11 5.66
CA ASP A 129 13.18 -19.25 5.03
C ASP A 129 14.35 -19.18 6.04
N GLU A 130 15.56 -19.44 5.58
CA GLU A 130 16.76 -19.44 6.44
C GLU A 130 16.95 -18.10 7.18
N LYS A 131 16.60 -16.97 6.56
CA LYS A 131 16.74 -15.63 7.16
C LYS A 131 15.74 -15.44 8.30
N LEU A 132 14.47 -15.78 8.09
CA LEU A 132 13.42 -15.67 9.10
C LEU A 132 13.63 -16.66 10.25
N LEU A 133 14.08 -17.87 9.96
CA LEU A 133 14.44 -18.85 11.01
C LEU A 133 15.61 -18.35 11.86
N LYS A 134 16.63 -17.77 11.23
CA LYS A 134 17.76 -17.17 11.95
C LYS A 134 17.32 -15.97 12.78
N LEU A 135 16.46 -15.10 12.25
CA LEU A 135 15.88 -14.00 13.00
C LEU A 135 15.21 -14.47 14.29
N LYS A 136 14.33 -15.46 14.15
CA LYS A 136 13.56 -16.01 15.27
C LYS A 136 14.48 -16.61 16.33
N LYS A 137 15.50 -17.36 15.91
CA LYS A 137 16.50 -17.94 16.81
C LYS A 137 17.32 -16.87 17.53
N ASP A 138 17.77 -15.85 16.80
CA ASP A 138 18.70 -14.87 17.33
C ASP A 138 17.99 -13.78 18.13
N TRP A 139 16.77 -13.37 17.76
CA TRP A 139 16.08 -12.19 18.34
C TRP A 139 14.72 -12.49 18.95
N GLY A 140 14.23 -13.72 18.84
CA GLY A 140 12.98 -14.18 19.45
C GLY A 140 11.74 -13.97 18.56
N ASP A 141 10.62 -14.49 19.04
CA ASP A 141 9.34 -14.51 18.33
C ASP A 141 8.79 -13.11 18.03
N ASP A 142 8.95 -12.16 18.96
CA ASP A 142 8.40 -10.80 18.79
C ASP A 142 9.07 -10.06 17.62
N ALA A 143 10.39 -10.15 17.50
CA ALA A 143 11.15 -9.56 16.40
C ALA A 143 10.83 -10.24 15.06
N TYR A 144 10.71 -11.57 15.08
CA TYR A 144 10.26 -12.35 13.93
C TYR A 144 8.86 -11.95 13.45
N ASN A 145 7.90 -11.80 14.37
CA ASN A 145 6.52 -11.40 14.06
C ASN A 145 6.45 -9.97 13.53
N ALA A 146 7.30 -9.05 14.02
CA ALA A 146 7.39 -7.69 13.50
C ALA A 146 7.80 -7.67 12.02
N VAL A 147 8.82 -8.45 11.64
CA VAL A 147 9.26 -8.56 10.23
C VAL A 147 8.19 -9.21 9.36
N ARG A 148 7.54 -10.28 9.83
CA ARG A 148 6.46 -10.92 9.06
C ARG A 148 5.27 -9.99 8.85
N THR A 149 4.90 -9.22 9.87
CA THR A 149 3.83 -8.22 9.75
C THR A 149 4.18 -7.17 8.70
N ALA A 150 5.40 -6.63 8.75
CA ALA A 150 5.88 -5.67 7.75
C ALA A 150 5.89 -6.26 6.33
N LEU A 151 6.37 -7.50 6.16
CA LEU A 151 6.33 -8.22 4.88
C LEU A 151 4.89 -8.36 4.33
N THR A 152 3.97 -8.84 5.17
CA THR A 152 2.57 -9.01 4.78
C THR A 152 1.94 -7.68 4.37
N GLU A 153 2.18 -6.61 5.14
CA GLU A 153 1.67 -5.28 4.81
C GLU A 153 2.27 -4.73 3.52
N LEU A 154 3.57 -4.88 3.28
CA LEU A 154 4.20 -4.47 2.02
C LEU A 154 3.58 -5.20 0.83
N ASN A 155 3.33 -6.50 0.97
CA ASN A 155 2.74 -7.30 -0.09
C ASN A 155 1.27 -6.96 -0.34
N GLN A 156 0.50 -6.69 0.71
CA GLN A 156 -0.92 -6.35 0.60
C GLN A 156 -1.15 -4.94 0.04
N TYR A 157 -0.36 -3.95 0.48
CA TYR A 157 -0.60 -2.54 0.16
C TYR A 157 0.27 -2.01 -0.97
N ASN A 158 1.39 -2.67 -1.28
CA ASN A 158 2.30 -2.27 -2.35
C ASN A 158 3.09 -3.45 -2.94
N PRO A 159 2.41 -4.47 -3.50
CA PRO A 159 3.05 -5.71 -3.95
C PRO A 159 4.16 -5.48 -4.98
N SER A 160 3.95 -4.54 -5.90
CA SER A 160 4.93 -4.23 -6.96
C SER A 160 6.04 -3.29 -6.49
N GLY A 161 5.74 -2.34 -5.59
CA GLY A 161 6.69 -1.30 -5.19
C GLY A 161 7.56 -1.67 -3.99
N LYS A 162 7.07 -2.54 -3.09
CA LYS A 162 7.74 -2.95 -1.85
C LYS A 162 8.31 -1.80 -0.99
N TYR A 163 7.70 -0.62 -1.07
CA TYR A 163 8.02 0.53 -0.21
C TYR A 163 6.87 0.82 0.75
N ILE A 164 7.20 1.45 1.87
CA ILE A 164 6.26 1.82 2.93
C ILE A 164 5.18 2.76 2.38
N VAL A 165 3.91 2.44 2.63
CA VAL A 165 2.78 3.27 2.18
C VAL A 165 2.14 3.98 3.38
N PRO A 166 2.20 5.32 3.45
CA PRO A 166 1.48 6.08 4.46
C PRO A 166 0.00 6.18 4.09
N GLU A 167 -0.87 5.81 5.03
CA GLU A 167 -2.32 5.83 4.85
C GLU A 167 -3.03 6.42 6.07
N LEU A 168 -4.14 7.11 5.84
CA LEU A 168 -5.02 7.50 6.94
C LEU A 168 -5.75 6.29 7.49
N TRP A 169 -5.65 6.12 8.79
CA TRP A 169 -6.13 4.94 9.49
C TRP A 169 -6.97 5.32 10.70
N ASN A 170 -8.12 4.67 10.83
CA ASN A 170 -8.92 4.74 12.04
C ASN A 170 -8.44 3.64 12.98
N TYR A 171 -7.78 4.03 14.07
CA TYR A 171 -7.22 3.09 15.04
C TYR A 171 -8.29 2.45 15.94
N VAL A 172 -9.48 3.05 16.04
CA VAL A 172 -10.62 2.48 16.79
C VAL A 172 -11.35 1.44 15.93
N GLU A 173 -11.60 1.74 14.67
CA GLU A 173 -12.33 0.83 13.76
C GLU A 173 -11.42 -0.17 13.03
N GLY A 174 -10.10 0.02 13.08
CA GLY A 174 -9.15 -0.88 12.42
C GLY A 174 -9.28 -0.91 10.90
N LYS A 175 -9.61 0.23 10.27
CA LYS A 175 -9.77 0.34 8.81
C LYS A 175 -9.21 1.63 8.25
N LYS A 176 -9.00 1.63 6.93
CA LYS A 176 -8.61 2.80 6.16
C LYS A 176 -9.71 3.86 6.21
N VAL A 177 -9.29 5.11 6.38
CA VAL A 177 -10.19 6.26 6.39
C VAL A 177 -10.44 6.71 4.95
N THR A 178 -11.71 6.91 4.60
CA THR A 178 -12.10 7.50 3.32
C THR A 178 -11.85 9.01 3.31
N LEU A 179 -11.66 9.60 2.12
CA LEU A 179 -11.53 11.06 1.99
C LEU A 179 -12.72 11.80 2.61
N ALA A 180 -13.93 11.28 2.45
CA ALA A 180 -15.14 11.87 3.01
C ALA A 180 -15.14 11.85 4.55
N GLU A 181 -14.70 10.76 5.18
CA GLU A 181 -14.56 10.67 6.64
C GLU A 181 -13.48 11.63 7.15
N ALA A 182 -12.33 11.68 6.48
CA ALA A 182 -11.24 12.60 6.84
C ALA A 182 -11.69 14.07 6.77
N ILE A 183 -12.36 14.48 5.69
CA ILE A 183 -12.92 15.84 5.55
C ILE A 183 -13.92 16.13 6.67
N LYS A 184 -14.82 15.19 6.99
CA LYS A 184 -15.77 15.35 8.10
C LYS A 184 -15.07 15.59 9.44
N VAL A 185 -13.96 14.90 9.70
CA VAL A 185 -13.17 15.11 10.91
C VAL A 185 -12.48 16.46 10.91
N LEU A 186 -11.85 16.87 9.80
CA LEU A 186 -11.23 18.20 9.67
C LEU A 186 -12.24 19.33 9.91
N LEU A 187 -13.44 19.24 9.32
CA LEU A 187 -14.51 20.23 9.51
C LEU A 187 -15.04 20.29 10.95
N LYS A 188 -15.00 19.17 11.69
CA LYS A 188 -15.35 19.16 13.12
C LYS A 188 -14.25 19.81 13.95
N LEU A 189 -12.99 19.48 13.68
CA LEU A 189 -11.84 20.06 14.37
C LEU A 189 -11.77 21.58 14.17
N SER A 190 -11.94 22.07 12.93
CA SER A 190 -11.92 23.51 12.65
C SER A 190 -13.03 24.28 13.36
N LYS A 191 -14.25 23.72 13.43
CA LYS A 191 -15.35 24.32 14.21
C LYS A 191 -15.01 24.42 15.69
N SER A 192 -14.39 23.39 16.26
CA SER A 192 -13.98 23.37 17.67
C SER A 192 -12.87 24.39 17.98
N ILE A 193 -11.98 24.67 17.02
CA ILE A 193 -10.91 25.67 17.17
C ILE A 193 -11.50 27.09 17.08
N LEU A 194 -12.49 27.31 16.21
CA LEU A 194 -13.14 28.62 16.02
C LEU A 194 -14.15 28.99 17.12
N THR A 195 -14.43 28.09 18.06
CA THR A 195 -15.35 28.33 19.20
C THR A 195 -14.62 28.49 20.53
N GLN A 196 -13.28 28.50 20.54
CA GLN A 196 -12.45 28.91 21.67
C GLN A 196 -12.02 30.37 21.53
#